data_AF-A0A969EX64-F1
#
_entry.id   AF-A0A969EX64-F1
#
_cell.length_a   1.000
_cell.length_b   1.000
_cell.length_c   1.000
_cell.angle_alpha   90.00
_cell.angle_beta   90.00
_cell.angle_gamma   90.00
#
_symmetry.space_group_name_H-M   'P 1'
#
loop_
_entity.id
_entity.type
_entity.pdbx_description
1 polymer ?
#
loop_
_entity_poly.entity_id
_entity_poly.type
_entity_poly.pdbx_seq_one_letter_code
_entity_poly.pdbx_strand_id
1 'polypeptide(L)' 'MIIALGRQDILVSGLTPSAGLEILGSSSDHLLMENRGQPLQVGSEVNFQLDYGSLLAAMTSPFIKKQFVSRD' A
#
# COMPACT_ATOMS: atom_id res chain seq x y z
N MET A 1 3.68 6.70 10.73
CA MET A 1 2.54 5.77 10.82
C MET A 1 2.96 4.40 10.34
N ILE A 2 2.32 3.34 10.85
CA ILE A 2 2.59 1.95 10.49
C ILE A 2 1.37 1.42 9.73
N ILE A 3 1.58 0.87 8.54
CA ILE A 3 0.54 0.29 7.69
C ILE A 3 0.73 -1.23 7.62
N ALA A 4 -0.35 -1.99 7.72
CA ALA A 4 -0.37 -3.45 7.58
C ALA A 4 -0.24 -3.88 6.11
N LEU A 5 0.92 -3.61 5.54
CA LEU A 5 1.33 -3.93 4.17
C LEU A 5 2.85 -4.00 4.15
N GLY A 6 3.47 -5.04 3.61
CA GLY A 6 4.93 -5.16 3.55
C GLY A 6 5.45 -5.91 2.33
N ARG A 7 6.74 -6.26 2.34
CA ARG A 7 7.40 -6.96 1.23
C ARG A 7 6.85 -8.36 0.94
N GLN A 8 6.20 -9.01 1.90
CA GLN A 8 5.53 -10.29 1.68
C GLN A 8 4.21 -10.14 0.93
N ASP A 9 3.60 -8.96 1.03
CA ASP A 9 2.29 -8.68 0.42
C ASP A 9 2.44 -8.16 -1.01
N ILE A 10 3.45 -7.30 -1.25
CA ILE A 10 3.60 -6.54 -2.49
C ILE A 10 5.05 -6.14 -2.79
N LEU A 11 5.34 -5.76 -4.03
CA LEU A 11 6.59 -5.08 -4.40
C LEU A 11 6.54 -3.61 -3.95
N VAL A 12 7.15 -3.30 -2.80
CA VAL A 12 7.07 -1.95 -2.19
C VAL A 12 7.65 -0.84 -3.09
N SER A 13 8.68 -1.13 -3.88
CA SER A 13 9.38 -0.12 -4.68
C SER A 13 8.54 0.50 -5.80
N GLY A 14 7.45 -0.17 -6.20
CA GLY A 14 6.54 0.35 -7.23
C GLY A 14 5.23 0.90 -6.66
N LEU A 15 5.15 1.14 -5.34
CA LEU A 15 4.06 1.86 -4.71
C LEU A 15 4.24 3.36 -4.85
N THR A 16 3.22 4.04 -5.33
CA THR A 16 3.12 5.50 -5.29
C THR A 16 1.97 5.88 -4.35
N PRO A 17 2.26 6.43 -3.16
CA PRO A 17 1.22 6.80 -2.22
C PRO A 17 0.47 8.06 -2.70
N SER A 18 -0.71 8.29 -2.11
CA SER A 18 -1.49 9.51 -2.35
C SER A 18 -0.72 10.77 -1.93
N ALA A 19 -1.06 11.92 -2.51
CA ALA A 19 -0.38 13.19 -2.23
C ALA A 19 -0.35 13.51 -0.72
N GLY A 20 0.82 13.95 -0.23
CA GLY A 20 1.05 14.28 1.19
C GLY A 20 1.51 13.09 2.05
N LEU A 21 1.59 11.89 1.47
CA LEU A 21 2.14 10.70 2.12
C LEU A 21 3.50 10.32 1.52
N GLU A 22 4.40 9.83 2.36
CA GLU A 22 5.75 9.40 1.96
C GLU A 22 6.06 8.04 2.60
N ILE A 23 6.65 7.12 1.82
CA ILE A 23 7.13 5.83 2.35
C ILE A 23 8.57 6.03 2.84
N LEU A 24 8.78 5.88 4.15
CA LEU A 24 10.09 5.99 4.78
C LEU A 24 10.87 4.67 4.78
N GLY A 25 10.15 3.54 4.73
CA GLY A 25 10.76 2.21 4.74
C GLY A 25 9.73 1.08 4.78
N SER A 26 10.23 -0.17 4.70
CA SER A 26 9.40 -1.37 4.78
C SER A 26 10.03 -2.47 5.63
N SER A 27 9.16 -3.31 6.19
CA SER A 27 9.43 -4.61 6.83
C SER A 27 8.94 -5.75 5.91
N SER A 28 8.93 -6.98 6.40
CA SER A 28 8.21 -8.11 5.80
C SER A 28 6.71 -7.85 5.65
N ASP A 29 6.08 -7.26 6.66
CA ASP A 29 4.62 -7.20 6.85
C ASP A 29 4.10 -5.77 7.12
N HIS A 30 4.98 -4.78 7.13
CA HIS A 30 4.62 -3.39 7.45
C HIS A 30 5.35 -2.34 6.61
N LEU A 31 4.69 -1.20 6.37
CA LEU A 31 5.29 0.02 5.84
C LEU A 31 5.40 1.06 6.96
N LEU A 32 6.53 1.76 6.98
CA LEU A 32 6.69 2.99 7.72
C LEU A 32 6.41 4.15 6.78
N MET A 33 5.44 5.00 7.13
CA MET A 33 5.09 6.16 6.32
C MET A 33 5.08 7.46 7.14
N GLU A 34 5.39 8.56 6.48
CA GLU A 34 5.17 9.92 6.96
C GLU A 34 3.92 10.50 6.29
N ASN A 35 3.16 11.30 7.03
CA ASN A 35 2.04 12.07 6.51
C ASN A 35 2.27 13.55 6.87
N ARG A 36 2.35 14.38 5.84
CA ARG A 36 2.58 15.83 5.98
C ARG A 36 1.28 16.64 6.06
N GLY A 37 0.13 15.98 5.96
CA GLY A 37 -1.20 16.56 6.11
C GLY A 37 -1.81 16.36 7.50
N GLN A 38 -3.14 16.29 7.55
CA GLN A 38 -3.87 16.03 8.79
C GLN A 38 -3.60 14.62 9.32
N PRO A 39 -3.49 14.42 10.65
CA PRO A 39 -3.25 13.10 11.22
C PRO A 39 -4.32 12.08 10.80
N LEU A 40 -3.90 10.91 10.34
CA LEU A 40 -4.79 9.78 10.12
C LEU A 40 -5.03 9.05 11.44
N GLN A 41 -6.27 8.64 11.69
CA GLN A 41 -6.62 7.84 12.86
C GLN A 41 -6.33 6.35 12.58
N VAL A 42 -6.07 5.57 13.64
CA VAL A 42 -5.93 4.11 13.53
C VAL A 42 -7.19 3.52 12.91
N GLY A 43 -7.01 2.62 11.94
CA GLY A 43 -8.11 2.05 11.15
C GLY A 43 -8.44 2.82 9.87
N SER A 44 -7.82 3.98 9.64
CA SER A 44 -7.94 4.68 8.35
C SER A 44 -7.29 3.89 7.22
N GLU A 45 -7.90 3.91 6.04
CA GLU A 45 -7.33 3.31 4.84
C GLU A 45 -6.40 4.29 4.11
N VAL A 46 -5.41 3.73 3.39
CA VAL A 46 -4.46 4.48 2.58
C VAL A 46 -4.43 3.87 1.18
N ASN A 47 -4.51 4.73 0.17
CA ASN A 47 -4.51 4.32 -1.23
C ASN A 47 -3.15 4.52 -1.89
N PHE A 48 -2.76 3.53 -2.69
CA PHE A 48 -1.54 3.54 -3.50
C PHE A 48 -1.88 3.33 -4.96
N GLN A 49 -1.21 4.06 -5.84
CA GLN A 49 -1.05 3.65 -7.24
C GLN A 49 0.07 2.61 -7.32
N LEU A 50 -0.07 1.69 -8.26
CA LEU A 50 0.85 0.58 -8.48
C LEU A 50 1.48 0.70 -9.85
N ASP A 51 2.80 0.52 -9.93
CA ASP A 51 3.42 0.15 -11.20
C ASP A 51 3.08 -1.30 -11.59
N TYR A 52 3.55 -1.73 -12.77
CA TYR A 52 3.27 -3.08 -13.26
C TYR A 52 3.80 -4.18 -12.32
N GLY A 53 5.01 -4.02 -11.78
CA GLY A 53 5.63 -5.01 -10.90
C GLY A 53 4.84 -5.20 -9.60
N SER A 54 4.36 -4.09 -9.03
CA SER A 54 3.57 -4.06 -7.81
C SER A 54 2.17 -4.59 -8.03
N LEU A 55 1.56 -4.27 -9.17
CA LEU A 55 0.28 -4.85 -9.57
C LEU A 55 0.39 -6.38 -9.73
N LEU A 56 1.40 -6.86 -10.45
CA LEU A 56 1.63 -8.29 -10.63
C LEU A 56 1.87 -9.00 -9.29
N ALA A 57 2.70 -8.42 -8.41
CA ALA A 57 2.93 -8.93 -7.07
C ALA A 57 1.63 -8.99 -6.25
N ALA A 58 0.82 -7.93 -6.25
CA ALA A 58 -0.46 -7.88 -5.55
C ALA A 58 -1.45 -8.95 -6.06
N MET A 59 -1.54 -9.11 -7.39
CA MET A 59 -2.46 -10.06 -8.03
C MET A 59 -2.07 -11.52 -7.78
N THR A 60 -0.78 -11.80 -7.59
CA THR A 60 -0.26 -13.15 -7.32
C THR A 60 -0.07 -13.47 -5.84
N SER A 61 -0.09 -12.46 -4.96
CA SER A 61 0.09 -12.64 -3.51
C SER A 61 -1.10 -13.35 -2.86
N PRO A 62 -0.91 -14.39 -2.04
CA PRO A 62 -2.02 -15.02 -1.30
C PRO A 62 -2.54 -14.16 -0.13
N PHE A 63 -1.79 -13.11 0.27
CA PHE A 63 -2.10 -12.27 1.43
C PHE A 63 -2.96 -11.05 1.09
N ILE A 64 -3.04 -10.70 -0.20
CA ILE A 64 -3.87 -9.59 -0.69
C ILE A 64 -5.26 -10.10 -1.10
N LYS A 65 -6.30 -9.51 -0.53
CA LYS A 65 -7.70 -9.72 -0.97
C LYS A 65 -7.94 -8.97 -2.28
N LYS A 66 -8.55 -9.64 -3.26
CA LYS A 66 -8.96 -9.02 -4.53
C LYS A 66 -10.46 -8.79 -4.55
N GLN A 67 -10.87 -7.59 -4.90
CA GLN A 67 -12.26 -7.24 -5.13
C GLN A 67 -12.39 -6.72 -6.56
N PHE A 68 -13.04 -7.50 -7.41
CA PHE A 68 -13.34 -7.09 -8.78
C PHE A 68 -14.57 -6.20 -8.79
N VAL A 69 -14.46 -5.02 -9.39
CA VAL A 69 -15.56 -4.07 -9.58
C VAL A 69 -16.02 -4.15 -11.02
N SER A 70 -17.31 -4.40 -11.24
CA SER A 70 -17.92 -4.26 -12.58
C SER A 70 -18.12 -2.78 -12.87
N ARG A 71 -17.97 -2.38 -14.13
CA ARG A 71 -18.53 -1.11 -14.61
C ARG A 71 -19.89 -1.42 -15.22
N ASP A 72 -20.90 -0.65 -14.84
CA ASP A 72 -22.19 -0.63 -15.54
C ASP A 72 -22.05 -0.03 -16.94
#